data_AF-A0A9R1F059-F1
#
_entry.id   AF-A0A9R1F059-F1
#
_cell.length_a   1.000
_cell.length_b   1.000
_cell.length_c   1.000
_cell.angle_alpha   90.00
_cell.angle_beta   90.00
_cell.angle_gamma   90.00
#
_symmetry.space_group_name_H-M   'P 1'
#
loop_
_entity.id
_entity.type
_entity.pdbx_description
1 polymer ?
#
loop_
_entity_poly.entity_id
_entity_poly.type
_entity_poly.pdbx_seq_one_letter_code
_entity_poly.pdbx_strand_id
1 'polypeptide(L)'
;MKIGKNLWTREEWYLTSWASANDPATGKFRYITDGEGVPQNILLDGDKMIYRSGPWNGLLFSGVTEMASYSDKFAYQLTSSPSEVTYSYVSAEASFSRLLLTDDGVYQRLVWDPTSRSWKIFFQAPRDICDHYGRCGVFGLRNANAPSTSFCSYVQGFNPTSPVQWKMRDTSNGCRRNMVLDCGNGMSSTTDGFVVIDGVKLPDTHNVSVNASITLEECRTRCLANCSCMAYAPLDLKGGGAGTGCIIWTEDLMDLRYVDGGKSCISDPPSQN
;
A
#
# COMPACT_ATOMS: atom_id res chain seq x y z
N MET A 1 -3.35 -22.74 -0.44
CA MET A 1 -4.49 -22.01 0.16
C MET A 1 -4.57 -20.64 -0.48
N LYS A 2 -5.77 -20.04 -0.50
CA LYS A 2 -6.01 -18.67 -0.95
C LYS A 2 -6.73 -17.89 0.15
N ILE A 3 -6.55 -16.58 0.17
CA ILE A 3 -7.34 -15.61 0.94
C ILE A 3 -8.01 -14.65 -0.05
N GLY A 4 -9.15 -14.08 0.32
CA GLY A 4 -9.95 -13.20 -0.52
C GLY A 4 -11.40 -13.67 -0.62
N LYS A 5 -12.06 -13.38 -1.73
CA LYS A 5 -13.52 -13.51 -1.84
C LYS A 5 -13.96 -13.94 -3.23
N ASN A 6 -14.93 -14.85 -3.27
CA ASN A 6 -15.75 -15.08 -4.45
C ASN A 6 -16.86 -14.03 -4.52
N LEU A 7 -16.89 -13.24 -5.58
CA LEU A 7 -17.82 -12.13 -5.74
C LEU A 7 -19.23 -12.56 -6.11
N TRP A 8 -19.40 -13.77 -6.65
CA TRP A 8 -20.71 -14.33 -7.01
C TRP A 8 -21.37 -15.03 -5.82
N THR A 9 -20.66 -15.94 -5.16
CA THR A 9 -21.20 -16.72 -4.02
C THR A 9 -21.12 -15.97 -2.70
N ARG A 10 -20.34 -14.88 -2.64
CA ARG A 10 -19.98 -14.13 -1.42
C ARG A 10 -19.18 -14.93 -0.41
N GLU A 11 -18.66 -16.10 -0.78
CA GLU A 11 -17.76 -16.88 0.07
C GLU A 11 -16.45 -16.11 0.29
N GLU A 12 -16.00 -16.05 1.54
CA GLU A 12 -14.78 -15.37 1.96
C GLU A 12 -13.78 -16.37 2.57
N TRP A 13 -12.52 -16.23 2.20
CA TRP A 13 -11.39 -16.94 2.79
C TRP A 13 -10.46 -15.92 3.43
N TYR A 14 -10.24 -16.02 4.74
CA TYR A 14 -9.39 -15.09 5.47
C TYR A 14 -8.73 -15.78 6.65
N LEU A 15 -7.73 -15.12 7.23
CA LEU A 15 -7.18 -15.54 8.52
C LEU A 15 -7.90 -14.78 9.62
N THR A 16 -8.21 -15.48 10.70
CA THR A 16 -8.65 -14.89 11.96
C THR A 16 -7.64 -15.24 13.04
N SER A 17 -7.40 -14.32 13.98
CA SER A 17 -6.58 -14.64 15.14
C SER A 17 -7.30 -15.61 16.07
N TRP A 18 -6.52 -16.22 16.96
CA TRP A 18 -7.05 -16.82 18.18
C TRP A 18 -7.53 -15.73 19.15
N ALA A 19 -8.37 -16.11 20.11
CA ALA A 19 -8.86 -15.22 21.16
C ALA A 19 -7.74 -14.85 22.14
N SER A 20 -6.83 -15.80 22.40
CA SER A 20 -5.56 -15.56 23.10
C SER A 20 -4.54 -16.63 22.71
N ALA A 21 -3.27 -16.45 23.11
CA ALA A 21 -2.21 -17.44 22.89
C ALA A 21 -2.54 -18.88 23.34
N ASN A 22 -3.47 -19.05 24.29
CA ASN A 22 -3.88 -20.36 24.84
C ASN A 22 -5.35 -20.72 24.54
N ASP A 23 -6.09 -19.89 23.81
CA ASP A 23 -7.50 -20.11 23.48
C ASP A 23 -7.74 -20.04 21.97
N PRO A 24 -7.96 -21.18 21.28
CA PRO A 24 -8.15 -21.23 19.84
C PRO A 24 -9.53 -20.74 19.37
N ALA A 25 -10.40 -20.27 20.27
CA ALA A 25 -11.62 -19.58 19.89
C ALA A 25 -11.34 -18.39 18.96
N THR A 26 -12.34 -17.98 18.18
CA THR A 26 -12.22 -16.88 17.22
C THR A 26 -11.87 -15.57 17.93
N GLY A 27 -10.71 -15.00 17.61
CA GLY A 27 -10.28 -13.69 18.06
C GLY A 27 -10.80 -12.54 17.20
N LYS A 28 -10.40 -11.32 17.55
CA LYS A 28 -10.91 -10.09 16.93
C LYS A 28 -10.16 -9.62 15.67
N PHE A 29 -8.95 -10.13 15.42
CA PHE A 29 -8.15 -9.66 14.30
C PHE A 29 -8.43 -10.49 13.05
N ARG A 30 -8.52 -9.83 11.90
CA ARG A 30 -8.74 -10.46 10.59
C ARG A 30 -7.71 -10.01 9.58
N TYR A 31 -7.18 -10.94 8.79
CA TYR A 31 -6.32 -10.63 7.64
C TYR A 31 -7.01 -11.08 6.36
N ILE A 32 -7.35 -10.12 5.49
CA ILE A 32 -8.17 -10.34 4.31
C ILE A 32 -7.46 -9.82 3.04
N THR A 33 -7.89 -10.29 1.87
CA THR A 33 -7.62 -9.60 0.61
C THR A 33 -8.78 -8.66 0.33
N ASP A 34 -8.49 -7.37 0.41
CA ASP A 34 -9.38 -6.30 0.01
C ASP A 34 -9.28 -6.10 -1.51
N GLY A 35 -10.44 -5.95 -2.14
CA GLY A 35 -10.60 -5.80 -3.59
C GLY A 35 -11.08 -4.42 -4.01
N GLU A 36 -11.26 -3.48 -3.08
CA GLU A 36 -11.66 -2.12 -3.40
C GLU A 36 -10.49 -1.34 -4.06
N GLY A 37 -10.77 -0.71 -5.20
CA GLY A 37 -9.73 -0.10 -6.03
C GLY A 37 -8.76 -1.12 -6.63
N VAL A 38 -7.49 -1.06 -6.23
CA VAL A 38 -6.47 -2.03 -6.63
C VAL A 38 -6.25 -3.04 -5.49
N PRO A 39 -6.39 -4.36 -5.74
CA PRO A 39 -6.37 -5.32 -4.64
C PRO A 39 -5.10 -5.27 -3.77
N GLN A 40 -5.32 -5.42 -2.48
CA GLN A 40 -4.29 -5.39 -1.44
C GLN A 40 -4.69 -6.32 -0.29
N ASN A 41 -3.73 -6.72 0.53
CA ASN A 41 -4.05 -7.39 1.79
C ASN A 41 -4.11 -6.37 2.93
N ILE A 42 -5.09 -6.51 3.80
CA ILE A 42 -5.26 -5.64 4.96
C ILE A 42 -5.41 -6.46 6.23
N LEU A 43 -5.01 -5.84 7.34
CA LEU A 43 -5.20 -6.34 8.68
C LEU A 43 -6.18 -5.44 9.43
N LEU A 44 -7.19 -6.06 10.04
CA LEU A 44 -8.28 -5.41 10.75
C LEU A 44 -8.23 -5.76 12.25
N ASP A 45 -8.51 -4.77 13.10
CA ASP A 45 -8.91 -4.95 14.51
C ASP A 45 -10.41 -4.69 14.61
N GLY A 46 -11.22 -5.75 14.70
CA GLY A 46 -12.65 -5.66 14.41
C GLY A 46 -12.88 -5.18 12.98
N ASP A 47 -13.52 -4.03 12.82
CA ASP A 47 -13.76 -3.39 11.50
C ASP A 47 -12.73 -2.29 11.18
N LYS A 48 -11.81 -1.98 12.10
CA LYS A 48 -10.82 -0.93 11.91
C LYS A 48 -9.60 -1.46 11.17
N MET A 49 -9.28 -0.88 10.01
CA MET A 49 -8.01 -1.14 9.34
C MET A 49 -6.83 -0.63 10.17
N ILE A 50 -5.91 -1.53 10.51
CA ILE A 50 -4.70 -1.20 11.27
C ILE A 50 -3.42 -1.35 10.44
N TYR A 51 -3.46 -2.08 9.34
CA TYR A 51 -2.34 -2.18 8.38
C TYR A 51 -2.86 -2.52 6.99
N ARG A 52 -2.13 -2.08 5.95
CA ARG A 52 -2.30 -2.52 4.56
C ARG A 52 -0.96 -2.89 3.94
N SER A 53 -0.94 -3.92 3.11
CA SER A 53 0.23 -4.29 2.30
C SER A 53 0.54 -3.29 1.20
N GLY A 54 -0.43 -2.43 0.85
CA GLY A 54 -0.43 -1.63 -0.36
C GLY A 54 -0.85 -2.44 -1.59
N PRO A 55 -1.22 -1.75 -2.68
CA PRO A 55 -1.76 -2.37 -3.89
C PRO A 55 -0.77 -3.33 -4.54
N TRP A 56 -1.32 -4.36 -5.18
CA TRP A 56 -0.58 -5.32 -6.00
C TRP A 56 -0.08 -4.67 -7.30
N ASN A 57 1.22 -4.74 -7.56
CA ASN A 57 1.85 -4.12 -8.72
C ASN A 57 2.13 -5.08 -9.88
N GLY A 58 1.44 -6.23 -9.90
CA GLY A 58 1.68 -7.33 -10.83
C GLY A 58 2.70 -8.36 -10.32
N LEU A 59 3.65 -7.96 -9.47
CA LEU A 59 4.73 -8.83 -8.99
C LEU A 59 4.65 -9.11 -7.49
N LEU A 60 4.36 -8.07 -6.70
CA LEU A 60 4.31 -8.08 -5.25
C LEU A 60 3.38 -6.96 -4.73
N PHE A 61 3.09 -6.95 -3.43
CA PHE A 61 2.41 -5.82 -2.81
C PHE A 61 3.39 -4.67 -2.60
N SER A 62 3.02 -3.45 -2.98
CA SER A 62 3.93 -2.29 -3.00
C SER A 62 4.59 -1.96 -1.66
N GLY A 63 3.98 -2.31 -0.52
CA GLY A 63 4.55 -2.13 0.82
C GLY A 63 5.36 -3.32 1.36
N VAL A 64 5.39 -4.44 0.64
CA VAL A 64 6.03 -5.71 1.05
C VAL A 64 7.11 -6.12 0.06
N THR A 65 8.13 -5.27 -0.08
CA THR A 65 9.22 -5.47 -1.04
C THR A 65 10.10 -6.67 -0.71
N GLU A 66 10.08 -7.14 0.54
CA GLU A 66 10.77 -8.36 0.97
C GLU A 66 10.28 -9.59 0.20
N MET A 67 9.07 -9.57 -0.37
CA MET A 67 8.57 -10.63 -1.27
C MET A 67 9.54 -10.95 -2.41
N ALA A 68 10.33 -9.98 -2.86
CA ALA A 68 11.35 -10.17 -3.86
C ALA A 68 12.53 -11.04 -3.35
N SER A 69 12.94 -10.88 -2.09
CA SER A 69 14.07 -11.59 -1.49
C SER A 69 13.85 -13.09 -1.27
N TYR A 70 12.59 -13.53 -1.30
CA TYR A 70 12.21 -14.94 -1.15
C TYR A 70 11.33 -15.42 -2.33
N SER A 71 11.48 -14.78 -3.50
CA SER A 71 10.77 -15.12 -4.75
C SER A 71 11.20 -16.46 -5.36
N ASP A 72 12.39 -16.96 -5.01
CA ASP A 72 12.88 -18.30 -5.33
C ASP A 72 12.17 -19.41 -4.53
N LYS A 73 11.62 -19.07 -3.35
CA LYS A 73 10.91 -20.00 -2.47
C LYS A 73 9.40 -19.97 -2.64
N PHE A 74 8.85 -18.84 -3.07
CA PHE A 74 7.42 -18.61 -3.13
C PHE A 74 7.01 -17.98 -4.47
N ALA A 75 6.16 -18.67 -5.20
CA ALA A 75 5.43 -18.11 -6.32
C ALA A 75 4.13 -17.49 -5.80
N TYR A 76 3.91 -16.21 -6.05
CA TYR A 76 2.71 -15.50 -5.63
C TYR A 76 1.72 -15.35 -6.77
N GLN A 77 0.44 -15.41 -6.44
CA GLN A 77 -0.62 -15.18 -7.41
C GLN A 77 -1.72 -14.33 -6.78
N LEU A 78 -1.96 -13.17 -7.39
CA LEU A 78 -3.16 -12.39 -7.16
C LEU A 78 -4.11 -12.57 -8.36
N THR A 79 -5.35 -12.96 -8.08
CA THR A 79 -6.45 -12.99 -9.03
C THR A 79 -7.34 -11.79 -8.76
N SER A 80 -7.63 -11.00 -9.78
CA SER A 80 -8.61 -9.92 -9.75
C SER A 80 -9.48 -10.02 -10.99
N SER A 81 -10.71 -10.50 -10.82
CA SER A 81 -11.65 -10.74 -11.91
C SER A 81 -13.07 -10.38 -11.49
N PRO A 82 -14.03 -10.34 -12.43
CA PRO A 82 -15.44 -10.16 -12.10
C PRO A 82 -16.04 -11.25 -11.19
N SER A 83 -15.39 -12.41 -11.05
CA SER A 83 -15.87 -13.53 -10.24
C SER A 83 -15.16 -13.66 -8.91
N GLU A 84 -13.91 -13.21 -8.79
CA GLU A 84 -13.07 -13.47 -7.63
C GLU A 84 -11.96 -12.44 -7.47
N VAL A 85 -11.70 -12.06 -6.22
CA VAL A 85 -10.49 -11.33 -5.82
C VAL A 85 -9.79 -12.15 -4.75
N THR A 86 -8.64 -12.73 -5.07
CA THR A 86 -7.89 -13.57 -4.13
C THR A 86 -6.39 -13.40 -4.25
N TYR A 87 -5.70 -13.61 -3.13
CA TYR A 87 -4.27 -13.78 -3.04
C TYR A 87 -3.93 -15.22 -2.61
N SER A 88 -2.94 -15.82 -3.26
CA SER A 88 -2.41 -17.12 -2.91
C SER A 88 -0.90 -17.18 -3.15
N TYR A 89 -0.27 -18.22 -2.61
CA TYR A 89 1.11 -18.53 -2.87
C TYR A 89 1.31 -20.04 -2.98
N VAL A 90 2.33 -20.43 -3.75
CA VAL A 90 2.83 -21.80 -3.85
C VAL A 90 4.25 -21.81 -3.30
N SER A 91 4.51 -22.73 -2.36
CA SER A 91 5.85 -22.95 -1.80
C SER A 91 6.62 -23.93 -2.70
N ALA A 92 7.92 -23.73 -2.86
CA ALA A 92 8.79 -24.72 -3.47
C ALA A 92 8.75 -26.04 -2.66
N GLU A 93 8.88 -27.19 -3.34
CA GLU A 93 8.59 -28.54 -2.80
C GLU A 93 9.28 -28.87 -1.47
N ALA A 94 10.48 -28.32 -1.21
CA ALA A 94 11.26 -28.58 0.01
C ALA A 94 11.03 -27.57 1.16
N SER A 95 10.19 -26.56 0.99
CA SER A 95 10.02 -25.48 1.98
C SER A 95 8.67 -25.58 2.69
N PHE A 96 8.66 -25.99 3.97
CA PHE A 96 7.46 -25.82 4.80
C PHE A 96 7.29 -24.33 5.15
N SER A 97 6.13 -23.77 4.82
CA SER A 97 5.77 -22.41 5.18
C SER A 97 4.32 -22.32 5.59
N ARG A 98 4.05 -21.48 6.60
CA ARG A 98 2.70 -21.17 7.04
C ARG A 98 2.52 -19.67 7.26
N LEU A 99 1.28 -19.24 7.12
CA LEU A 99 0.82 -17.93 7.51
C LEU A 99 0.13 -18.04 8.86
N LEU A 100 0.43 -17.13 9.77
CA LEU A 100 -0.14 -17.08 11.10
C LEU A 100 -0.64 -15.66 11.36
N LEU A 101 -1.82 -15.54 11.97
CA LEU A 101 -2.29 -14.30 12.56
C LEU A 101 -2.36 -14.50 14.07
N THR A 102 -1.51 -13.80 14.81
CA THR A 102 -1.41 -13.92 16.27
C THR A 102 -2.55 -13.19 16.97
N ASP A 103 -2.80 -13.56 18.23
CA ASP A 103 -3.86 -12.98 19.07
C ASP A 103 -3.62 -11.51 19.45
N ASP A 104 -2.40 -11.00 19.29
CA ASP A 104 -2.03 -9.59 19.45
C ASP A 104 -2.06 -8.80 18.13
N GLY A 105 -2.54 -9.40 17.04
CA GLY A 105 -2.75 -8.70 15.77
C GLY A 105 -1.47 -8.54 14.95
N VAL A 106 -0.63 -9.57 14.90
CA VAL A 106 0.54 -9.62 14.04
C VAL A 106 0.37 -10.74 13.01
N TYR A 107 0.33 -10.36 11.73
CA TYR A 107 0.42 -11.31 10.62
C TYR A 107 1.87 -11.72 10.43
N GLN A 108 2.15 -13.01 10.33
CA GLN A 108 3.50 -13.55 10.15
C GLN A 108 3.54 -14.60 9.02
N ARG A 109 4.58 -14.53 8.19
CA ARG A 109 5.03 -15.65 7.36
C ARG A 109 6.16 -16.37 8.06
N LEU A 110 5.90 -17.63 8.41
CA LEU A 110 6.88 -18.52 9.01
C LEU A 110 7.39 -19.52 7.97
N VAL A 111 8.70 -19.79 8.00
CA VAL A 111 9.35 -20.81 7.17
C VAL A 111 10.15 -21.72 8.08
N TRP A 112 10.02 -23.03 7.88
CA TRP A 112 10.75 -24.02 8.66
C TRP A 112 12.20 -24.07 8.22
N ASP A 113 13.12 -23.87 9.16
CA ASP A 113 14.53 -24.09 8.96
C ASP A 113 14.90 -25.51 9.45
N PRO A 114 15.24 -26.45 8.55
CA PRO A 114 15.58 -27.81 8.94
C PRO A 114 16.90 -27.89 9.73
N THR A 115 17.81 -26.93 9.55
CA THR A 115 19.11 -26.92 10.23
C THR A 115 18.96 -26.58 11.71
N SER A 116 18.22 -25.51 12.02
CA SER A 116 17.93 -25.15 13.42
C SER A 116 16.68 -25.81 14.00
N ARG A 117 15.93 -26.57 13.20
CA ARG A 117 14.65 -27.21 13.57
C ARG A 117 13.68 -26.22 14.21
N SER A 118 13.55 -25.03 13.61
CA SER A 118 12.72 -23.96 14.14
C SER A 118 12.01 -23.19 13.04
N TRP A 119 10.86 -22.60 13.38
CA TRP A 119 10.17 -21.66 12.50
C TRP A 119 10.90 -20.31 12.53
N LYS A 120 11.26 -19.80 11.36
CA LYS A 120 11.84 -18.46 11.18
C LYS A 120 10.78 -17.50 10.65
N ILE A 121 10.72 -16.31 11.23
CA ILE A 121 9.89 -15.22 10.73
C ILE A 121 10.57 -14.64 9.50
N PHE A 122 9.96 -14.82 8.33
CA PHE A 122 10.43 -14.23 7.07
C PHE A 122 9.81 -12.86 6.84
N PHE A 123 8.59 -12.67 7.32
CA PHE A 123 7.87 -11.40 7.23
C PHE A 123 6.88 -11.29 8.38
N GLN A 124 6.70 -10.07 8.89
CA GLN A 124 5.63 -9.75 9.82
C GLN A 124 5.00 -8.39 9.49
N ALA A 125 3.72 -8.23 9.82
CA ALA A 125 2.99 -6.98 9.70
C ALA A 125 1.97 -6.80 10.85
N PRO A 126 1.85 -5.59 11.42
CA PRO A 126 2.72 -4.42 11.20
C PRO A 126 4.16 -4.70 11.67
N ARG A 127 5.18 -4.15 11.00
CA ARG A 127 6.59 -4.38 11.41
C ARG A 127 6.96 -3.63 12.69
N ASP A 128 6.42 -2.44 12.80
CA ASP A 128 6.61 -1.51 13.90
C ASP A 128 5.37 -0.59 13.99
N ILE A 129 5.34 0.27 15.01
CA ILE A 129 4.22 1.21 15.22
C ILE A 129 4.00 2.19 14.05
N CYS A 130 5.02 2.43 13.22
CA CYS A 130 4.95 3.32 12.06
C CYS A 130 4.39 2.63 10.81
N ASP A 131 4.24 1.31 10.84
CA ASP A 131 3.58 0.54 9.78
C ASP A 131 2.05 0.46 9.98
N HIS A 132 1.55 1.07 11.06
CA HIS A 132 0.12 1.23 11.28
C HIS A 132 -0.48 2.17 10.23
N TYR A 133 -1.65 1.79 9.74
CA TYR A 133 -2.39 2.54 8.73
C TYR A 133 -2.59 4.00 9.13
N GLY A 134 -2.25 4.91 8.22
CA GLY A 134 -2.57 6.33 8.33
C GLY A 134 -1.73 7.10 9.33
N ARG A 135 -0.59 6.55 9.77
CA ARG A 135 0.21 7.13 10.86
C ARG A 135 0.64 8.59 10.60
N CYS A 136 0.99 8.95 9.37
CA CYS A 136 1.44 10.30 9.02
C CYS A 136 0.32 11.24 8.52
N GLY A 137 -0.94 10.78 8.53
CA GLY A 137 -2.06 11.54 8.00
C GLY A 137 -2.00 11.74 6.48
N VAL A 138 -2.94 12.53 5.96
CA VAL A 138 -3.04 12.83 4.52
C VAL A 138 -1.82 13.60 4.02
N PHE A 139 -1.31 13.23 2.86
CA PHE A 139 -0.07 13.74 2.23
C PHE A 139 1.18 13.67 3.12
N GLY A 140 1.09 12.97 4.25
CA GLY A 140 2.21 12.63 5.10
C GLY A 140 2.97 11.46 4.50
N LEU A 141 4.29 11.54 4.56
CA LEU A 141 5.19 10.54 3.99
C LEU A 141 6.02 9.92 5.11
N ARG A 142 5.87 8.62 5.33
CA ARG A 142 6.66 7.92 6.35
C ARG A 142 8.04 7.58 5.81
N ASN A 143 9.09 7.97 6.54
CA ASN A 143 10.45 7.49 6.34
C ASN A 143 10.79 6.44 7.39
N ALA A 144 11.00 5.20 6.96
CA ALA A 144 11.30 4.08 7.85
C ALA A 144 12.65 4.19 8.56
N ASN A 145 13.58 4.88 7.94
CA ASN A 145 14.95 5.02 8.43
C ASN A 145 15.14 6.28 9.28
N ALA A 146 14.09 7.11 9.40
CA ALA A 146 14.12 8.28 10.25
C ALA A 146 13.91 7.90 11.74
N PRO A 147 14.45 8.68 12.68
CA PRO A 147 14.24 8.46 14.11
C PRO A 147 12.75 8.35 14.48
N SER A 148 12.45 7.59 15.54
CA SER A 148 11.08 7.39 16.05
C SER A 148 10.38 8.69 16.49
N THR A 149 11.11 9.79 16.61
CA THR A 149 10.58 11.12 16.92
C THR A 149 10.38 12.00 15.68
N SER A 150 10.73 11.55 14.48
CA SER A 150 10.64 12.32 13.24
C SER A 150 10.40 11.43 12.01
N PHE A 151 9.59 10.38 12.16
CA PHE A 151 9.35 9.39 11.11
C PHE A 151 8.36 9.87 10.04
N CYS A 152 7.60 10.93 10.29
CA CYS A 152 6.74 11.57 9.29
C CYS A 152 7.43 12.79 8.70
N SER A 153 7.59 12.77 7.38
CA SER A 153 7.80 13.92 6.54
C SER A 153 6.51 14.19 5.75
N TYR A 154 6.60 15.04 4.74
CA TYR A 154 5.49 15.39 3.87
C TYR A 154 5.95 15.39 2.42
N VAL A 155 4.99 15.22 1.51
CA VAL A 155 5.24 15.29 0.08
C VAL A 155 5.80 16.68 -0.28
N GLN A 156 6.78 16.73 -1.19
CA GLN A 156 7.33 17.99 -1.67
C GLN A 156 6.20 18.88 -2.22
N GLY A 157 6.17 20.15 -1.80
CA GLY A 157 5.08 21.06 -2.18
C GLY A 157 3.90 21.11 -1.21
N PHE A 158 3.94 20.31 -0.15
CA PHE A 158 2.97 20.34 0.95
C PHE A 158 3.63 20.82 2.24
N ASN A 159 2.83 21.28 3.20
CA ASN A 159 3.26 21.62 4.55
C ASN A 159 2.25 21.09 5.57
N PRO A 160 2.67 20.83 6.83
CA PRO A 160 1.76 20.44 7.89
C PRO A 160 0.60 21.42 8.05
N THR A 161 -0.62 20.89 8.12
CA THR A 161 -1.82 21.72 8.32
C THR A 161 -1.75 22.51 9.63
N SER A 162 -1.19 21.89 10.68
CA SER A 162 -0.89 22.51 11.97
C SER A 162 0.60 22.34 12.32
N PRO A 163 1.45 23.33 12.04
CA PRO A 163 2.87 23.26 12.38
C PRO A 163 3.14 23.09 13.88
N VAL A 164 2.25 23.60 14.74
CA VAL A 164 2.36 23.46 16.20
C VAL A 164 2.17 22.01 16.63
N GLN A 165 1.10 21.36 16.16
CA GLN A 165 0.84 19.95 16.47
C GLN A 165 1.90 19.03 15.85
N TRP A 166 2.34 19.32 14.63
CA TRP A 166 3.41 18.57 13.98
C TRP A 166 4.72 18.59 14.78
N LYS A 167 5.08 19.76 15.35
CA LYS A 167 6.23 19.88 16.27
C LYS A 167 6.05 19.05 17.54
N MET A 168 4.81 18.87 17.99
CA MET A 168 4.45 18.00 19.14
C MET A 168 4.27 16.53 18.75
N ARG A 169 4.61 16.13 17.52
CA ARG A 169 4.51 14.76 16.98
C ARG A 169 3.08 14.28 16.77
N ASP A 170 2.13 15.20 16.73
CA ASP A 170 0.78 14.94 16.28
C ASP A 170 0.66 15.28 14.79
N THR A 171 0.60 14.22 13.98
CA THR A 171 0.52 14.25 12.52
C THR A 171 -0.88 13.93 12.01
N SER A 172 -1.87 13.82 12.91
CA SER A 172 -3.23 13.38 12.57
C SER A 172 -3.94 14.30 11.56
N ASN A 173 -3.65 15.60 11.60
CA ASN A 173 -4.18 16.60 10.67
C ASN A 173 -3.49 16.61 9.29
N GLY A 174 -2.49 15.74 9.10
CA GLY A 174 -1.75 15.61 7.84
C GLY A 174 -1.14 16.92 7.34
N CYS A 175 -1.02 17.01 6.02
CA CYS A 175 -0.44 18.13 5.32
C CYS A 175 -1.40 18.68 4.28
N ARG A 176 -1.22 19.96 3.94
CA ARG A 176 -1.97 20.64 2.89
C ARG A 176 -1.03 21.17 1.83
N ARG A 177 -1.54 21.27 0.60
CA ARG A 177 -0.82 21.83 -0.53
C ARG A 177 -0.44 23.29 -0.24
N ASN A 178 0.76 23.70 -0.65
CA ASN A 178 1.28 25.05 -0.37
C ASN A 178 0.67 26.13 -1.28
N MET A 179 0.28 25.78 -2.50
CA MET A 179 -0.33 26.70 -3.46
C MET A 179 -1.57 26.08 -4.09
N VAL A 180 -2.41 26.93 -4.69
CA VAL A 180 -3.60 26.51 -5.45
C VAL A 180 -3.16 26.08 -6.85
N LEU A 181 -3.76 25.01 -7.38
CA LEU A 181 -3.52 24.54 -8.74
C LEU A 181 -4.10 25.52 -9.77
N ASP A 182 -3.39 25.70 -10.87
CA ASP A 182 -3.80 26.56 -11.98
C ASP A 182 -4.89 25.87 -12.83
N CYS A 183 -4.74 24.56 -13.03
CA CYS A 183 -5.53 23.71 -13.91
C CYS A 183 -5.84 24.31 -15.30
N GLY A 184 -4.96 25.21 -15.76
CA GLY A 184 -5.09 25.94 -17.01
C GLY A 184 -6.36 26.78 -17.16
N ASN A 185 -7.24 26.92 -16.15
CA ASN A 185 -8.53 27.62 -16.23
C ASN A 185 -9.38 27.30 -17.49
N GLY A 186 -9.32 26.07 -18.01
CA GLY A 186 -10.01 25.68 -19.26
C GLY A 186 -9.27 26.01 -20.56
N MET A 187 -8.03 26.51 -20.47
CA MET A 187 -7.09 26.71 -21.57
C MET A 187 -6.18 25.48 -21.76
N SER A 188 -5.58 25.34 -22.95
CA SER A 188 -4.76 24.17 -23.32
C SER A 188 -3.39 24.06 -22.63
N SER A 189 -3.05 24.98 -21.72
CA SER A 189 -1.76 25.01 -21.02
C SER A 189 -1.97 25.33 -19.54
N THR A 190 -1.46 24.47 -18.67
CA THR A 190 -1.38 24.67 -17.21
C THR A 190 0.08 24.83 -16.78
N THR A 191 0.31 25.57 -15.70
CA THR A 191 1.61 25.60 -15.01
C THR A 191 1.78 24.44 -14.00
N ASP A 192 0.73 23.65 -13.78
CA ASP A 192 0.78 22.48 -12.90
C ASP A 192 1.76 21.43 -13.42
N GLY A 193 2.39 20.72 -12.50
CA GLY A 193 3.40 19.73 -12.80
C GLY A 193 3.28 18.53 -11.89
N PHE A 194 4.29 17.66 -11.95
CA PHE A 194 4.39 16.56 -11.00
C PHE A 194 5.81 16.37 -10.49
N VAL A 195 5.93 15.95 -9.23
CA VAL A 195 7.16 15.44 -8.64
C VAL A 195 7.02 13.94 -8.48
N VAL A 196 8.08 13.25 -8.88
CA VAL A 196 8.22 11.82 -8.69
C VAL A 196 8.66 11.55 -7.26
N ILE A 197 7.92 10.71 -6.56
CA ILE A 197 8.27 10.17 -5.25
C ILE A 197 8.69 8.71 -5.46
N ASP A 198 9.99 8.48 -5.56
CA ASP A 198 10.54 7.14 -5.75
C ASP A 198 10.55 6.32 -4.47
N GLY A 199 10.51 4.99 -4.63
CA GLY A 199 10.74 4.09 -3.50
C GLY A 199 9.59 4.05 -2.50
N VAL A 200 8.33 4.17 -2.92
CA VAL A 200 7.18 4.21 -2.00
C VAL A 200 6.24 3.01 -2.13
N LYS A 201 5.59 2.69 -1.01
CA LYS A 201 4.30 2.02 -0.95
C LYS A 201 3.27 3.01 -1.48
N LEU A 202 2.60 2.68 -2.58
CA LEU A 202 1.59 3.56 -3.20
C LEU A 202 0.47 3.87 -2.21
N PRO A 203 -0.16 5.07 -2.24
CA PRO A 203 -1.22 5.45 -1.32
C PRO A 203 -2.40 4.49 -1.31
N ASP A 204 -3.32 4.66 -0.35
CA ASP A 204 -4.58 3.93 -0.32
C ASP A 204 -5.36 4.07 -1.65
N THR A 205 -5.96 2.99 -2.13
CA THR A 205 -6.60 2.89 -3.44
C THR A 205 -8.12 2.82 -3.40
N HIS A 206 -8.81 2.96 -2.26
CA HIS A 206 -10.29 2.82 -2.22
C HIS A 206 -11.02 3.77 -3.21
N ASN A 207 -10.59 5.03 -3.31
CA ASN A 207 -11.22 6.05 -4.15
C ASN A 207 -10.36 6.44 -5.37
N VAL A 208 -9.90 5.45 -6.15
CA VAL A 208 -9.05 5.69 -7.33
C VAL A 208 -9.72 5.27 -8.63
N SER A 209 -9.30 5.91 -9.72
CA SER A 209 -9.62 5.45 -11.08
C SER A 209 -8.50 4.57 -11.62
N VAL A 210 -8.85 3.40 -12.16
CA VAL A 210 -7.88 2.44 -12.71
C VAL A 210 -8.13 2.23 -14.20
N ASN A 211 -7.08 2.26 -15.01
CA ASN A 211 -7.14 1.90 -16.42
C ASN A 211 -5.91 1.10 -16.83
N ALA A 212 -6.08 -0.20 -17.06
CA ALA A 212 -4.98 -1.12 -17.40
C ALA A 212 -4.47 -0.99 -18.86
N SER A 213 -5.24 -0.32 -19.74
CA SER A 213 -4.99 -0.32 -21.19
C SER A 213 -4.14 0.84 -21.68
N ILE A 214 -3.79 1.79 -20.80
CA ILE A 214 -3.06 2.99 -21.18
C ILE A 214 -1.62 2.98 -20.67
N THR A 215 -0.80 3.83 -21.29
CA THR A 215 0.59 4.06 -20.86
C THR A 215 0.66 5.02 -19.68
N LEU A 216 1.81 5.06 -18.99
CA LEU A 216 2.06 6.02 -17.92
C LEU A 216 2.04 7.49 -18.42
N GLU A 217 2.41 7.73 -19.69
CA GLU A 217 2.38 9.07 -20.27
C GLU A 217 0.95 9.54 -20.58
N GLU A 218 0.10 8.63 -21.07
CA GLU A 218 -1.34 8.90 -21.19
C GLU A 218 -1.98 9.10 -19.81
N CYS A 219 -1.52 8.37 -18.79
CA CYS A 219 -1.94 8.55 -17.40
C CYS A 219 -1.61 9.96 -16.90
N ARG A 220 -0.38 10.44 -17.14
CA ARG A 220 0.05 11.81 -16.86
C ARG A 220 -0.85 12.84 -17.55
N THR A 221 -1.09 12.65 -18.85
CA THR A 221 -1.92 13.57 -19.66
C THR A 221 -3.36 13.64 -19.12
N ARG A 222 -3.95 12.50 -18.77
CA ARG A 222 -5.30 12.44 -18.19
C ARG A 222 -5.37 13.10 -16.81
N CYS A 223 -4.33 12.93 -16.00
CA CYS A 223 -4.25 13.56 -14.69
C CYS A 223 -4.15 15.10 -14.83
N LEU A 224 -3.30 15.62 -15.72
CA LEU A 224 -3.23 17.08 -16.00
C LEU A 224 -4.54 17.66 -16.50
N ALA A 225 -5.29 16.89 -17.29
CA ALA A 225 -6.60 17.32 -17.81
C ALA A 225 -7.71 17.27 -16.75
N ASN A 226 -7.47 16.69 -15.58
CA ASN A 226 -8.44 16.57 -14.49
C ASN A 226 -7.97 17.41 -13.30
N CYS A 227 -8.60 18.56 -13.06
CA CYS A 227 -8.25 19.46 -11.95
C CYS A 227 -8.38 18.87 -10.55
N SER A 228 -9.10 17.75 -10.41
CA SER A 228 -9.20 17.04 -9.14
C SER A 228 -8.09 15.99 -8.97
N CYS A 229 -7.29 15.72 -10.00
CA CYS A 229 -6.21 14.74 -9.91
C CYS A 229 -5.13 15.23 -8.93
N MET A 230 -4.76 14.38 -7.98
CA MET A 230 -3.73 14.65 -6.98
C MET A 230 -2.43 13.88 -7.27
N ALA A 231 -2.55 12.68 -7.83
CA ALA A 231 -1.42 11.82 -8.13
C ALA A 231 -1.77 10.76 -9.16
N TYR A 232 -0.75 10.17 -9.77
CA TYR A 232 -0.88 9.00 -10.61
C TYR A 232 0.31 8.04 -10.47
N ALA A 233 0.10 6.78 -10.86
CA ALA A 233 1.13 5.73 -10.83
C ALA A 233 0.85 4.64 -11.88
N PRO A 234 1.86 3.88 -12.31
CA PRO A 234 1.62 2.68 -13.12
C PRO A 234 0.88 1.61 -12.31
N LEU A 235 0.04 0.81 -12.99
CA LEU A 235 -0.75 -0.26 -12.36
C LEU A 235 0.05 -1.57 -12.27
N ASP A 236 0.73 -1.95 -13.35
CA ASP A 236 1.43 -3.23 -13.47
C ASP A 236 2.89 -3.03 -13.90
N LEU A 237 3.80 -3.80 -13.30
CA LEU A 237 5.25 -3.72 -13.51
C LEU A 237 5.84 -4.97 -14.17
N LYS A 238 5.04 -5.99 -14.51
CA LYS A 238 5.51 -7.25 -15.12
C LYS A 238 6.29 -7.05 -16.42
N GLY A 239 6.03 -5.97 -17.16
CA GLY A 239 6.72 -5.63 -18.41
C GLY A 239 8.06 -4.91 -18.25
N GLY A 240 8.46 -4.57 -17.01
CA GLY A 240 9.63 -3.72 -16.76
C GLY A 240 9.44 -2.26 -17.24
N GLY A 241 10.54 -1.50 -17.28
CA GLY A 241 10.52 -0.10 -17.71
C GLY A 241 9.64 0.79 -16.83
N ALA A 242 8.83 1.65 -17.47
CA ALA A 242 7.90 2.57 -16.79
C ALA A 242 6.64 1.89 -16.21
N GLY A 243 6.44 0.58 -16.46
CA GLY A 243 5.20 -0.11 -16.16
C GLY A 243 4.07 0.22 -17.14
N THR A 244 2.95 -0.46 -16.97
CA THR A 244 1.74 -0.31 -17.81
C THR A 244 0.51 -0.07 -16.96
N GLY A 245 -0.54 0.44 -17.61
CA GLY A 245 -1.76 0.84 -16.93
C GLY A 245 -1.55 2.09 -16.07
N CYS A 246 -2.63 2.47 -15.39
CA CYS A 246 -2.74 3.76 -14.75
C CYS A 246 -3.63 3.64 -13.52
N ILE A 247 -3.16 4.22 -12.42
CA ILE A 247 -3.93 4.50 -11.21
C ILE A 247 -3.93 6.01 -11.04
N ILE A 248 -5.11 6.61 -10.87
CA ILE A 248 -5.29 8.05 -10.66
C ILE A 248 -6.00 8.27 -9.32
N TRP A 249 -5.39 9.08 -8.47
CA TRP A 249 -5.98 9.57 -7.22
C TRP A 249 -6.61 10.93 -7.45
N THR A 250 -7.87 11.10 -7.06
CA THR A 250 -8.57 12.39 -7.08
C THR A 250 -8.89 12.93 -5.68
N GLU A 251 -8.48 12.19 -4.66
CA GLU A 251 -8.65 12.55 -3.26
C GLU A 251 -7.29 12.57 -2.55
N ASP A 252 -7.31 12.91 -1.27
CA ASP A 252 -6.14 13.01 -0.42
C ASP A 252 -5.34 11.70 -0.37
N LEU A 253 -4.02 11.81 -0.48
CA LEU A 253 -3.13 10.65 -0.47
C LEU A 253 -2.93 10.17 0.97
N MET A 254 -3.44 8.98 1.29
CA MET A 254 -3.34 8.40 2.62
C MET A 254 -2.35 7.24 2.69
N ASP A 255 -1.68 7.11 3.84
CA ASP A 255 -0.80 5.99 4.20
C ASP A 255 0.40 5.80 3.24
N LEU A 256 0.99 6.90 2.77
CA LEU A 256 2.17 6.91 1.91
C LEU A 256 3.46 6.67 2.72
N ARG A 257 4.36 5.80 2.22
CA ARG A 257 5.55 5.38 2.97
C ARG A 257 6.71 5.03 2.04
N TYR A 258 7.93 5.44 2.39
CA TYR A 258 9.16 4.93 1.78
C TYR A 258 9.41 3.46 2.16
N VAL A 259 9.75 2.65 1.16
CA VAL A 259 10.11 1.25 1.29
C VAL A 259 11.31 0.94 0.41
N ASP A 260 12.26 0.19 0.94
CA ASP A 260 13.44 -0.21 0.17
C ASP A 260 13.01 -1.08 -1.02
N GLY A 261 13.45 -0.71 -2.23
CA GLY A 261 13.00 -1.36 -3.48
C GLY A 261 11.57 -1.01 -3.91
N GLY A 262 10.93 -0.04 -3.24
CA GLY A 262 9.63 0.52 -3.60
C GLY A 262 9.62 1.18 -4.97
N LYS A 263 8.44 1.64 -5.40
CA LYS A 263 8.23 2.16 -6.75
C LYS A 263 7.78 3.61 -6.72
N SER A 264 7.84 4.24 -7.88
CA SER A 264 7.57 5.66 -8.05
C SER A 264 6.06 5.94 -7.99
N CYS A 265 5.66 6.85 -7.10
CA CYS A 265 4.36 7.50 -7.13
C CYS A 265 4.56 8.93 -7.58
N ILE A 266 3.72 9.45 -8.47
CA ILE A 266 3.91 10.79 -9.03
C ILE A 266 2.80 11.67 -8.47
N SER A 267 3.16 12.59 -7.59
CA SER A 267 2.24 13.53 -6.95
C SER A 267 2.35 14.89 -7.63
N ASP A 268 1.26 15.63 -7.71
CA ASP A 268 1.27 17.01 -8.20
C ASP A 268 1.83 17.94 -7.10
N PRO A 269 2.93 18.69 -7.30
CA PRO A 269 3.37 19.79 -6.46
C PRO A 269 3.19 21.14 -7.20
N PRO A 270 3.16 22.26 -6.47
CA PRO A 270 3.10 23.57 -7.10
C PRO A 270 4.35 23.88 -7.94
N SER A 271 4.16 24.70 -8.98
CA SER A 271 5.24 25.31 -9.74
C SER A 271 6.12 26.17 -8.81
N GLN A 272 7.42 25.88 -8.78
CA GLN A 272 8.39 26.82 -8.24
C GLN A 272 8.61 27.89 -9.30
N ASN A 273 8.25 29.14 -9.00
CA ASN A 273 8.88 30.30 -9.62
C ASN A 273 10.24 30.55 -8.96
#